data_AF-A0A1B8ZWZ5-F1
#
_entry.id   AF-A0A1B8ZWZ5-F1
#
_cell.length_a   1.000
_cell.length_b   1.000
_cell.length_c   1.000
_cell.angle_alpha   90.00
_cell.angle_beta   90.00
_cell.angle_gamma   90.00
#
_symmetry.space_group_name_H-M   'P 1'
#
loop_
_entity.id
_entity.type
_entity.pdbx_description
1 polymer ?
#
loop_
_entity_poly.entity_id
_entity_poly.type
_entity_poly.pdbx_seq_one_letter_code
_entity_poly.pdbx_strand_id
1 'polypeptide(L)'
;MRKLLTTFIPILVYSLSYAQVGINTTSPNGATILDVVSNQKGILIPRLTDTDRDTYLADNDVLTVPPAGVVNASLTAGTLIFNTTTNNFQYWDGTLWRQLFVPTSSQAGNDGVVKVNSGNANAKPSLNLVASGNTYGPRQQILYATPLIFAASPTTSWPETTVPFPGVTANIYDGASGKWRENEISGQVHVWRLIANVTPGSNSSGSVKATFLNPDSGFEINSIQLLPSGSSGSGKLLTFYFYTIADPASLAPGRGYQLFVESDTGCNVTVESFTRVSLFKD
;
A
#
# COMPACT_ATOMS: atom_id res chain seq x y z
N MET A 1 48.40 -9.81 54.10
CA MET A 1 47.62 -8.95 53.18
C MET A 1 47.91 -9.22 51.70
N ARG A 2 49.17 -9.41 51.25
CA ARG A 2 49.49 -9.68 49.83
C ARG A 2 48.84 -10.94 49.23
N LYS A 3 48.63 -12.01 50.00
CA LYS A 3 48.02 -13.27 49.51
C LYS A 3 46.51 -13.18 49.29
N LEU A 4 45.80 -12.29 50.01
CA LEU A 4 44.37 -12.04 49.78
C LEU A 4 44.13 -11.25 48.49
N LEU A 5 45.05 -10.35 48.12
CA LEU A 5 44.93 -9.56 46.89
C LEU A 5 45.08 -10.43 45.63
N THR A 6 45.98 -11.42 45.65
CA THR A 6 46.21 -12.31 44.50
C THR A 6 45.06 -13.27 44.21
N THR A 7 44.26 -13.64 45.22
CA THR A 7 43.09 -14.52 45.04
C THR A 7 41.85 -13.75 44.58
N PHE A 8 41.75 -12.45 44.89
CA PHE A 8 40.59 -11.62 44.54
C PHE A 8 40.58 -11.18 43.06
N ILE A 9 41.76 -11.02 42.45
CA ILE A 9 41.93 -10.59 41.05
C ILE A 9 41.23 -11.54 40.04
N PRO A 10 41.41 -12.87 40.08
CA PRO A 10 40.71 -13.74 39.12
C PRO A 10 39.18 -13.71 39.31
N ILE A 11 38.68 -13.59 40.54
CA ILE A 11 37.23 -13.52 40.84
C ILE A 11 36.62 -12.23 40.26
N LEU A 12 37.34 -11.10 40.31
CA LEU A 12 36.89 -9.83 39.74
C LEU A 12 36.84 -9.83 38.21
N VAL A 13 37.72 -10.59 37.55
CA VAL A 13 37.78 -10.71 36.08
C VAL A 13 36.63 -11.56 35.54
N TYR A 14 36.18 -12.58 36.29
CA TYR A 14 35.00 -13.39 35.90
C TYR A 14 33.68 -12.58 35.89
N SER A 15 33.56 -11.53 36.72
CA SER A 15 32.34 -10.71 36.77
C SER A 15 32.21 -9.66 35.65
N LEU A 16 33.23 -9.51 34.80
CA LEU A 16 33.25 -8.48 33.73
C LEU A 16 33.06 -9.05 32.32
N SER A 17 32.98 -10.37 32.17
CA SER A 17 32.71 -11.01 30.87
C SER A 17 31.21 -11.18 30.65
N TYR A 18 30.56 -10.19 30.06
CA TYR A 18 29.26 -10.41 29.41
C TYR A 18 29.48 -11.31 28.19
N ALA A 19 28.93 -12.52 28.22
CA ALA A 19 29.06 -13.49 27.14
C ALA A 19 28.02 -13.22 26.02
N GLN A 20 28.29 -12.22 25.19
CA GLN A 20 27.61 -12.04 23.90
C GLN A 20 28.24 -12.98 22.85
N VAL A 21 27.41 -13.69 22.09
CA VAL A 21 27.88 -14.64 21.08
C VAL A 21 27.95 -13.94 19.73
N GLY A 22 29.17 -13.55 19.34
CA GLY A 22 29.48 -13.14 17.98
C GLY A 22 29.92 -14.33 17.13
N ILE A 23 29.30 -14.53 15.96
CA ILE A 23 29.79 -15.46 14.95
C ILE A 23 30.30 -14.64 13.76
N ASN A 24 31.59 -14.80 13.46
CA ASN A 24 32.28 -14.09 12.39
C ASN A 24 32.28 -12.55 12.55
N THR A 25 32.23 -12.07 13.80
CA THR A 25 32.45 -10.67 14.20
C THR A 25 33.17 -10.64 15.55
N THR A 26 34.10 -9.70 15.73
CA THR A 26 34.78 -9.46 17.02
C THR A 26 34.11 -8.36 17.84
N SER A 27 33.16 -7.64 17.24
CA SER A 27 32.39 -6.57 17.89
C SER A 27 30.90 -6.84 17.69
N PRO A 28 30.31 -7.79 18.45
CA PRO A 28 28.87 -8.07 18.39
C PRO A 28 28.07 -6.82 18.75
N ASN A 29 26.90 -6.65 18.11
CA ASN A 29 25.96 -5.61 18.48
C ASN A 29 25.57 -5.72 19.96
N GLY A 30 25.79 -4.67 20.75
CA GLY A 30 25.50 -4.66 22.19
C GLY A 30 24.01 -4.77 22.55
N ALA A 31 23.11 -4.67 21.58
CA ALA A 31 21.68 -4.90 21.75
C ALA A 31 21.25 -6.35 21.47
N THR A 32 22.17 -7.26 21.09
CA THR A 32 21.84 -8.65 20.76
C THR A 32 22.68 -9.65 21.55
N ILE A 33 22.07 -10.79 21.91
CA ILE A 33 22.79 -11.90 22.57
C ILE A 33 23.54 -12.74 21.53
N LEU A 34 23.02 -12.82 20.31
CA LEU A 34 23.62 -13.49 19.15
C LEU A 34 23.72 -12.50 17.99
N ASP A 35 24.92 -12.33 17.44
CA ASP A 35 25.18 -11.54 16.24
C ASP A 35 25.97 -12.39 15.23
N VAL A 36 25.43 -12.55 14.02
CA VAL A 36 26.03 -13.40 12.98
C VAL A 36 26.25 -12.54 11.73
N VAL A 37 27.51 -12.34 11.37
CA VAL A 37 27.88 -11.50 10.22
C VAL A 37 28.43 -12.36 9.09
N SER A 38 27.78 -12.37 7.93
CA SER A 38 28.30 -13.00 6.72
C SER A 38 27.73 -12.35 5.47
N ASN A 39 28.51 -12.29 4.39
CA ASN A 39 28.07 -11.87 3.05
C ASN A 39 27.88 -13.07 2.10
N GLN A 40 28.11 -14.30 2.57
CA GLN A 40 28.14 -15.52 1.74
C GLN A 40 27.36 -16.70 2.35
N LYS A 41 27.06 -16.66 3.65
CA LYS A 41 26.40 -17.77 4.37
C LYS A 41 25.19 -17.25 5.16
N GLY A 42 24.18 -18.09 5.30
CA GLY A 42 23.00 -17.81 6.12
C GLY A 42 23.02 -18.56 7.45
N ILE A 43 21.96 -18.38 8.24
CA ILE A 43 21.70 -19.16 9.46
C ILE A 43 20.72 -20.28 9.11
N LEU A 44 21.09 -21.52 9.38
CA LEU A 44 20.19 -22.67 9.28
C LEU A 44 19.51 -22.88 10.64
N ILE A 45 18.26 -22.44 10.76
CA ILE A 45 17.44 -22.65 11.96
C ILE A 45 16.85 -24.08 11.99
N PRO A 46 16.31 -24.57 13.12
CA PRO A 46 15.67 -25.88 13.18
C PRO A 46 14.61 -26.06 12.08
N ARG A 47 14.65 -27.22 11.41
CA ARG A 47 13.76 -27.56 10.29
C ARG A 47 12.94 -28.77 10.68
N LEU A 48 11.62 -28.62 10.76
CA LEU A 48 10.72 -29.63 11.29
C LEU A 48 9.54 -29.83 10.33
N THR A 49 9.06 -31.06 10.17
CA THR A 49 7.73 -31.30 9.58
C THR A 49 6.64 -30.85 10.57
N ASP A 50 5.39 -30.76 10.12
CA ASP A 50 4.25 -30.59 11.04
C ASP A 50 4.29 -31.65 12.15
N THR A 51 4.45 -32.94 11.79
CA THR A 51 4.55 -34.04 12.75
C THR A 51 5.68 -33.86 13.76
N ASP A 52 6.87 -33.43 13.31
CA ASP A 52 8.02 -33.22 14.21
C ASP A 52 7.79 -32.02 15.14
N ARG A 53 7.24 -30.92 14.61
CA ARG A 53 6.90 -29.72 15.41
C ARG A 53 5.91 -30.07 16.52
N ASP A 54 4.86 -30.79 16.14
CA ASP A 54 3.74 -31.16 16.99
C ASP A 54 4.20 -32.16 18.07
N THR A 55 5.02 -33.16 17.67
CA THR A 55 5.60 -34.16 18.58
C THR A 55 6.62 -33.56 19.55
N TYR A 56 7.56 -32.74 19.08
CA TYR A 56 8.76 -32.35 19.85
C TYR A 56 8.70 -30.95 20.48
N LEU A 57 7.92 -30.01 19.92
CA LEU A 57 7.91 -28.62 20.38
C LEU A 57 6.58 -28.22 21.01
N ALA A 58 5.44 -28.38 20.33
CA ALA A 58 4.09 -28.30 20.89
C ALA A 58 3.01 -28.50 19.79
N ASP A 59 2.29 -29.62 19.83
CA ASP A 59 0.82 -29.81 19.78
C ASP A 59 0.60 -31.33 19.66
N ASN A 60 0.18 -32.00 20.73
CA ASN A 60 -0.07 -33.45 20.69
C ASN A 60 -1.53 -33.79 21.04
N ASP A 61 -2.51 -32.96 20.64
CA ASP A 61 -3.92 -33.33 20.77
C ASP A 61 -4.75 -33.07 19.49
N VAL A 62 -5.00 -34.16 18.76
CA VAL A 62 -5.80 -34.26 17.53
C VAL A 62 -7.27 -33.84 17.71
N LEU A 63 -7.74 -33.57 18.93
CA LEU A 63 -9.15 -33.28 19.24
C LEU A 63 -9.47 -31.79 19.41
N THR A 64 -8.50 -30.88 19.26
CA THR A 64 -8.75 -29.44 19.46
C THR A 64 -8.59 -28.64 18.15
N VAL A 65 -9.71 -28.14 17.62
CA VAL A 65 -9.71 -27.18 16.50
C VAL A 65 -10.39 -25.88 16.96
N PRO A 66 -9.68 -24.76 17.14
CA PRO A 66 -8.23 -24.61 17.02
C PRO A 66 -7.49 -25.27 18.21
N PRO A 67 -6.20 -25.61 18.06
CA PRO A 67 -5.45 -26.32 19.10
C PRO A 67 -5.48 -25.59 20.44
N ALA A 68 -6.00 -26.21 21.48
CA ALA A 68 -5.81 -25.71 22.83
C ALA A 68 -4.45 -26.22 23.30
N GLY A 69 -3.44 -25.35 23.20
CA GLY A 69 -2.04 -25.67 23.46
C GLY A 69 -1.85 -26.41 24.78
N VAL A 70 -1.39 -27.67 24.69
CA VAL A 70 -0.68 -28.28 25.80
C VAL A 70 0.63 -27.53 25.92
N VAL A 71 0.77 -26.71 26.97
CA VAL A 71 2.00 -25.96 27.24
C VAL A 71 3.13 -26.96 27.41
N ASN A 72 3.99 -27.08 26.41
CA ASN A 72 5.31 -27.64 26.62
C ASN A 72 6.06 -26.66 27.50
N ALA A 73 6.34 -27.02 28.75
CA ALA A 73 7.07 -26.19 29.70
C ALA A 73 8.47 -25.78 29.20
N SER A 74 8.96 -26.39 28.12
CA SER A 74 10.23 -26.08 27.46
C SER A 74 10.10 -25.13 26.26
N LEU A 75 8.89 -24.85 25.76
CA LEU A 75 8.69 -23.97 24.60
C LEU A 75 8.45 -22.53 25.05
N THR A 76 9.28 -21.60 24.58
CA THR A 76 9.24 -20.19 24.96
C THR A 76 8.70 -19.35 23.80
N ALA A 77 7.90 -18.31 24.08
CA ALA A 77 7.43 -17.38 23.06
C ALA A 77 8.63 -16.81 22.27
N GLY A 78 8.50 -16.78 20.94
CA GLY A 78 9.57 -16.38 20.02
C GLY A 78 10.47 -17.52 19.52
N THR A 79 10.26 -18.78 19.95
CA THR A 79 10.94 -19.93 19.32
C THR A 79 10.62 -19.95 17.82
N LEU A 80 11.66 -19.90 16.98
CA LEU A 80 11.56 -19.82 15.52
C LEU A 80 12.01 -21.15 14.87
N ILE A 81 11.23 -21.63 13.92
CA ILE A 81 11.52 -22.83 13.12
C ILE A 81 11.24 -22.57 11.64
N PHE A 82 11.77 -23.43 10.78
CA PHE A 82 11.33 -23.58 9.39
C PHE A 82 10.50 -24.86 9.26
N ASN A 83 9.22 -24.72 8.93
CA ASN A 83 8.34 -25.86 8.70
C ASN A 83 8.55 -26.41 7.29
N THR A 84 8.98 -27.67 7.19
CA THR A 84 9.27 -28.33 5.91
C THR A 84 8.04 -28.93 5.24
N THR A 85 6.94 -29.15 5.98
CA THR A 85 5.66 -29.58 5.40
C THR A 85 4.97 -28.42 4.67
N THR A 86 4.89 -27.25 5.32
CA THR A 86 4.22 -26.06 4.77
C THR A 86 5.17 -25.07 4.10
N ASN A 87 6.47 -25.36 4.10
CA ASN A 87 7.54 -24.56 3.48
C ASN A 87 7.55 -23.09 3.93
N ASN A 88 7.39 -22.83 5.23
CA ASN A 88 7.33 -21.47 5.78
C ASN A 88 8.06 -21.33 7.13
N PHE A 89 8.45 -20.10 7.47
CA PHE A 89 8.96 -19.78 8.81
C PHE A 89 7.80 -19.70 9.80
N GLN A 90 7.93 -20.32 10.97
CA GLN A 90 6.94 -20.29 12.04
C GLN A 90 7.58 -19.88 13.36
N TYR A 91 6.87 -19.11 14.17
CA TYR A 91 7.27 -18.80 15.54
C TYR A 91 6.16 -19.11 16.55
N TRP A 92 6.53 -19.52 17.76
CA TRP A 92 5.59 -19.72 18.86
C TRP A 92 5.19 -18.38 19.46
N ASP A 93 3.90 -18.03 19.50
CA ASP A 93 3.43 -16.76 20.11
C ASP A 93 3.18 -16.86 21.63
N GLY A 94 3.43 -18.04 22.22
CA GLY A 94 3.08 -18.37 23.61
C GLY A 94 1.84 -19.27 23.72
N THR A 95 1.01 -19.33 22.67
CA THR A 95 -0.26 -20.07 22.66
C THR A 95 -0.45 -20.92 21.40
N LEU A 96 -0.01 -20.44 20.24
CA LEU A 96 -0.16 -21.08 18.93
C LEU A 96 1.10 -20.84 18.06
N TRP A 97 1.34 -21.74 17.12
CA TRP A 97 2.31 -21.50 16.05
C TRP A 97 1.77 -20.47 15.06
N ARG A 98 2.48 -19.35 14.95
CA ARG A 98 2.22 -18.29 13.96
C ARG A 98 3.18 -18.43 12.80
N GLN A 99 2.67 -18.24 11.59
CA GLN A 99 3.52 -18.09 10.42
C GLN A 99 4.14 -16.69 10.43
N LEU A 100 5.45 -16.61 10.18
CA LEU A 100 6.05 -15.37 9.72
C LEU A 100 5.59 -15.18 8.28
N PHE A 101 4.74 -14.18 8.04
CA PHE A 101 4.40 -13.78 6.68
C PHE A 101 5.64 -13.22 6.00
N VAL A 102 6.38 -14.11 5.35
CA VAL A 102 7.22 -13.78 4.22
C VAL A 102 6.30 -13.99 3.03
N PRO A 103 5.94 -12.97 2.24
CA PRO A 103 5.24 -13.19 0.98
C PRO A 103 6.15 -14.07 0.10
N THR A 104 6.00 -15.39 0.21
CA THR A 104 6.74 -16.39 -0.58
C THR A 104 6.15 -16.56 -1.98
N SER A 105 5.06 -15.85 -2.25
CA SER A 105 4.51 -15.57 -3.56
C SER A 105 3.67 -14.30 -3.47
N SER A 106 4.26 -13.13 -3.65
CA SER A 106 3.54 -12.24 -4.55
C SER A 106 3.68 -12.90 -5.93
N GLN A 107 2.60 -13.45 -6.50
CA GLN A 107 2.38 -13.02 -7.88
C GLN A 107 2.38 -11.51 -7.75
N ALA A 108 3.49 -10.89 -8.18
CA ALA A 108 3.81 -9.48 -8.05
C ALA A 108 2.65 -8.66 -7.46
N GLY A 109 2.76 -8.17 -6.21
CA GLY A 109 1.67 -7.59 -5.44
C GLY A 109 0.75 -6.76 -6.33
N ASN A 110 -0.42 -7.33 -6.64
CA ASN A 110 -1.35 -6.77 -7.63
C ASN A 110 -2.00 -5.49 -7.12
N ASP A 111 -1.97 -5.30 -5.80
CA ASP A 111 -2.43 -4.11 -5.11
C ASP A 111 -1.43 -2.97 -5.27
N GLY A 112 -1.95 -1.74 -5.30
CA GLY A 112 -1.10 -0.56 -5.40
C GLY A 112 -1.90 0.72 -5.31
N VAL A 113 -1.25 1.77 -4.82
CA VAL A 113 -1.80 3.12 -4.77
C VAL A 113 -0.98 3.99 -5.71
N VAL A 114 -1.59 4.57 -6.73
CA VAL A 114 -0.90 5.47 -7.66
C VAL A 114 -1.51 6.85 -7.52
N LYS A 115 -0.79 7.77 -6.88
CA LYS A 115 -1.24 9.15 -6.69
C LYS A 115 -0.57 10.08 -7.70
N VAL A 116 -1.39 10.70 -8.54
CA VAL A 116 -0.98 11.73 -9.51
C VAL A 116 -1.21 13.10 -8.88
N ASN A 117 -0.15 13.92 -8.79
CA ASN A 117 -0.22 15.28 -8.25
C ASN A 117 -0.52 16.32 -9.33
N SER A 118 0.06 16.14 -10.52
CA SER A 118 -0.03 17.11 -11.62
C SER A 118 0.45 16.50 -12.93
N GLY A 119 0.36 17.28 -14.00
CA GLY A 119 1.03 17.02 -15.27
C GLY A 119 2.43 17.64 -15.35
N ASN A 120 2.96 17.68 -16.58
CA ASN A 120 4.27 18.23 -16.91
C ASN A 120 4.48 19.63 -16.31
N ALA A 121 5.69 19.93 -15.88
CA ALA A 121 6.06 21.20 -15.23
C ALA A 121 5.18 21.58 -14.02
N ASN A 122 4.66 20.59 -13.29
CA ASN A 122 3.75 20.77 -12.15
C ASN A 122 2.39 21.39 -12.51
N ALA A 123 1.99 21.33 -13.79
CA ALA A 123 0.72 21.88 -14.24
C ALA A 123 -0.47 21.08 -13.71
N LYS A 124 -1.29 21.70 -12.88
CA LYS A 124 -2.56 21.13 -12.40
C LYS A 124 -3.69 21.46 -13.38
N PRO A 125 -4.52 20.48 -13.80
CA PRO A 125 -5.71 20.76 -14.59
C PRO A 125 -6.58 21.81 -13.90
N SER A 126 -6.96 22.85 -14.64
CA SER A 126 -7.85 23.91 -14.14
C SER A 126 -8.93 24.22 -15.16
N LEU A 127 -10.19 24.28 -14.71
CA LEU A 127 -11.37 24.45 -15.56
C LEU A 127 -12.28 25.53 -15.02
N ASN A 128 -12.93 26.28 -15.91
CA ASN A 128 -13.97 27.24 -15.56
C ASN A 128 -15.32 26.63 -15.90
N LEU A 129 -16.09 26.30 -14.87
CA LEU A 129 -17.41 25.71 -15.00
C LEU A 129 -18.46 26.80 -14.87
N VAL A 130 -19.56 26.63 -15.60
CA VAL A 130 -20.71 27.53 -15.62
C VAL A 130 -21.97 26.70 -15.46
N ALA A 131 -23.03 27.32 -14.93
CA ALA A 131 -24.35 26.74 -14.90
C ALA A 131 -25.03 26.81 -16.28
N SER A 132 -26.03 25.97 -16.52
CA SER A 132 -26.99 26.14 -17.62
C SER A 132 -28.37 26.42 -17.03
N GLY A 133 -28.66 27.69 -16.76
CA GLY A 133 -29.86 28.07 -16.02
C GLY A 133 -29.85 27.47 -14.61
N ASN A 134 -30.85 26.66 -14.28
CA ASN A 134 -30.99 25.98 -12.98
C ASN A 134 -30.42 24.55 -12.98
N THR A 135 -29.67 24.16 -14.02
CA THR A 135 -29.07 22.82 -14.13
C THR A 135 -27.56 22.91 -14.30
N TYR A 136 -26.90 21.75 -14.23
CA TYR A 136 -25.49 21.63 -14.61
C TYR A 136 -25.26 22.19 -16.02
N GLY A 137 -24.18 22.97 -16.17
CA GLY A 137 -23.73 23.41 -17.49
C GLY A 137 -23.00 22.33 -18.28
N PRO A 138 -22.28 22.72 -19.35
CA PRO A 138 -21.61 21.76 -20.21
C PRO A 138 -20.56 20.96 -19.44
N ARG A 139 -20.58 19.63 -19.59
CA ARG A 139 -19.52 18.76 -19.09
C ARG A 139 -18.18 19.09 -19.72
N GLN A 140 -17.15 19.23 -18.89
CA GLN A 140 -15.78 19.48 -19.35
C GLN A 140 -14.87 18.35 -18.90
N GLN A 141 -14.03 17.84 -19.80
CA GLN A 141 -13.08 16.77 -19.51
C GLN A 141 -11.88 17.33 -18.75
N ILE A 142 -11.47 16.65 -17.69
CA ILE A 142 -10.24 16.93 -16.95
C ILE A 142 -9.08 16.30 -17.73
N LEU A 143 -8.24 17.15 -18.32
CA LEU A 143 -7.06 16.75 -19.09
C LEU A 143 -5.77 17.12 -18.33
N TYR A 144 -4.85 16.16 -18.23
CA TYR A 144 -3.52 16.37 -17.67
C TYR A 144 -2.49 16.56 -18.79
N ALA A 145 -1.55 17.48 -18.57
CA ALA A 145 -0.34 17.58 -19.38
C ALA A 145 0.58 16.37 -19.12
N THR A 146 1.21 15.82 -20.15
CA THR A 146 2.13 14.68 -20.02
C THR A 146 3.59 15.10 -20.18
N PRO A 147 4.55 14.44 -19.49
CA PRO A 147 4.36 13.33 -18.56
C PRO A 147 3.71 13.76 -17.24
N LEU A 148 3.03 12.82 -16.59
CA LEU A 148 2.48 12.99 -15.25
C LEU A 148 3.58 13.08 -14.19
N ILE A 149 3.29 13.81 -13.12
CA ILE A 149 4.10 13.88 -11.91
C ILE A 149 3.36 13.15 -10.79
N PHE A 150 3.99 12.08 -10.30
CA PHE A 150 3.47 11.22 -9.25
C PHE A 150 3.92 11.70 -7.86
N ALA A 151 3.12 11.45 -6.84
CA ALA A 151 3.57 11.61 -5.47
C ALA A 151 4.65 10.57 -5.14
N ALA A 152 5.56 10.89 -4.22
CA ALA A 152 6.51 9.92 -3.70
C ALA A 152 5.84 8.90 -2.78
N SER A 153 6.57 7.82 -2.49
CA SER A 153 6.28 6.92 -1.37
C SER A 153 6.14 7.74 -0.07
N PRO A 154 5.21 7.38 0.85
CA PRO A 154 4.38 6.17 0.87
C PRO A 154 3.04 6.29 0.15
N THR A 155 2.69 7.46 -0.38
CA THR A 155 1.38 7.69 -1.02
C THR A 155 1.29 7.18 -2.46
N THR A 156 2.43 6.72 -3.01
CA THR A 156 2.49 6.00 -4.27
C THR A 156 3.28 4.70 -4.07
N SER A 157 2.62 3.58 -4.32
CA SER A 157 3.16 2.24 -4.48
C SER A 157 2.54 1.64 -5.73
N TRP A 158 3.34 1.44 -6.78
CA TRP A 158 2.82 0.83 -8.01
C TRP A 158 2.61 -0.68 -7.79
N PRO A 159 1.55 -1.26 -8.38
CA PRO A 159 1.43 -2.72 -8.48
C PRO A 159 2.71 -3.29 -9.08
N GLU A 160 3.25 -4.38 -8.52
CA GLU A 160 4.52 -4.95 -8.98
C GLU A 160 4.39 -5.53 -10.42
N THR A 161 3.17 -5.82 -10.87
CA THR A 161 2.84 -6.23 -12.24
C THR A 161 2.91 -5.09 -13.26
N THR A 162 3.11 -3.86 -12.82
CA THR A 162 3.21 -2.69 -13.71
C THR A 162 4.50 -2.74 -14.51
N VAL A 163 4.40 -3.13 -15.79
CA VAL A 163 5.49 -3.14 -16.76
C VAL A 163 5.15 -2.24 -17.96
N PRO A 164 6.10 -1.43 -18.48
CA PRO A 164 7.46 -1.17 -18.02
C PRO A 164 7.51 -0.34 -16.71
N PHE A 165 8.71 -0.28 -16.10
CA PHE A 165 9.09 0.26 -14.77
C PHE A 165 8.08 1.26 -14.14
N PRO A 166 7.79 1.16 -12.83
CA PRO A 166 6.85 2.05 -12.13
C PRO A 166 7.16 3.54 -12.35
N GLY A 167 6.11 4.36 -12.43
CA GLY A 167 6.24 5.82 -12.65
C GLY A 167 6.16 6.26 -14.12
N VAL A 168 5.78 5.36 -15.03
CA VAL A 168 5.50 5.72 -16.43
C VAL A 168 4.06 6.20 -16.59
N THR A 169 3.88 7.34 -17.26
CA THR A 169 2.56 7.96 -17.49
C THR A 169 1.57 7.02 -18.19
N ALA A 170 2.03 6.32 -19.23
CA ALA A 170 1.19 5.43 -20.04
C ALA A 170 0.59 4.25 -19.25
N ASN A 171 1.12 3.92 -18.06
CA ASN A 171 0.60 2.85 -17.22
C ASN A 171 -0.71 3.22 -16.51
N ILE A 172 -1.09 4.49 -16.53
CA ILE A 172 -2.31 4.98 -15.87
C ILE A 172 -3.05 6.06 -16.65
N TYR A 173 -2.41 6.74 -17.60
CA TYR A 173 -3.03 7.83 -18.36
C TYR A 173 -2.49 7.90 -19.79
N ASP A 174 -3.41 7.91 -20.74
CA ASP A 174 -3.15 8.22 -22.14
C ASP A 174 -3.44 9.70 -22.41
N GLY A 175 -2.38 10.49 -22.55
CA GLY A 175 -2.49 11.93 -22.82
C GLY A 175 -3.06 12.29 -24.19
N ALA A 176 -3.05 11.37 -25.16
CA ALA A 176 -3.61 11.64 -26.49
C ALA A 176 -5.15 11.56 -26.50
N SER A 177 -5.72 10.63 -25.74
CA SER A 177 -7.17 10.41 -25.65
C SER A 177 -7.81 10.98 -24.36
N GLY A 178 -6.98 11.40 -23.40
CA GLY A 178 -7.41 11.84 -22.07
C GLY A 178 -8.06 10.72 -21.25
N LYS A 179 -7.68 9.47 -21.52
CA LYS A 179 -8.22 8.27 -20.87
C LYS A 179 -7.33 7.79 -19.73
N TRP A 180 -7.95 7.46 -18.61
CA TRP A 180 -7.35 6.83 -17.45
C TRP A 180 -7.43 5.32 -17.56
N ARG A 181 -6.33 4.64 -17.26
CA ARG A 181 -6.21 3.18 -17.35
C ARG A 181 -6.23 2.55 -15.96
N GLU A 182 -7.02 1.50 -15.85
CA GLU A 182 -6.97 0.59 -14.72
C GLU A 182 -5.65 -0.19 -14.72
N ASN A 183 -5.35 -0.87 -13.61
CA ASN A 183 -4.27 -1.83 -13.63
C ASN A 183 -4.66 -2.99 -14.56
N GLU A 184 -3.72 -3.58 -15.27
CA GLU A 184 -4.01 -4.56 -16.34
C GLU A 184 -4.35 -5.95 -15.82
N ILE A 185 -5.29 -6.02 -14.88
CA ILE A 185 -5.69 -7.23 -14.19
C ILE A 185 -7.22 -7.36 -14.22
N SER A 186 -7.73 -8.22 -15.10
CA SER A 186 -9.17 -8.40 -15.34
C SER A 186 -9.96 -8.75 -14.06
N GLY A 187 -11.02 -8.04 -13.73
CA GLY A 187 -11.83 -8.24 -12.53
C GLY A 187 -11.26 -7.61 -11.26
N GLN A 188 -10.08 -6.98 -11.31
CA GLN A 188 -9.56 -6.22 -10.17
C GLN A 188 -10.43 -5.00 -9.90
N VAL A 189 -10.68 -4.73 -8.62
CA VAL A 189 -11.45 -3.57 -8.18
C VAL A 189 -10.53 -2.37 -8.03
N HIS A 190 -10.98 -1.22 -8.53
CA HIS A 190 -10.28 0.04 -8.42
C HIS A 190 -11.15 1.07 -7.72
N VAL A 191 -10.56 1.76 -6.74
CA VAL A 191 -11.12 2.99 -6.19
C VAL A 191 -10.33 4.16 -6.77
N TRP A 192 -11.03 5.09 -7.40
CA TRP A 192 -10.47 6.32 -7.90
C TRP A 192 -10.91 7.48 -7.01
N ARG A 193 -9.94 8.26 -6.51
CA ARG A 193 -10.21 9.44 -5.69
C ARG A 193 -9.72 10.70 -6.39
N LEU A 194 -10.65 11.60 -6.69
CA LEU A 194 -10.36 12.95 -7.15
C LEU A 194 -10.43 13.92 -5.97
N ILE A 195 -9.37 14.70 -5.77
CA ILE A 195 -9.39 15.85 -4.87
C ILE A 195 -9.26 17.10 -5.75
N ALA A 196 -10.22 18.02 -5.62
CA ALA A 196 -10.22 19.26 -6.38
C ALA A 196 -10.45 20.46 -5.45
N ASN A 197 -9.66 21.51 -5.64
CA ASN A 197 -9.91 22.81 -5.04
C ASN A 197 -10.88 23.59 -5.92
N VAL A 198 -12.07 23.85 -5.41
CA VAL A 198 -13.14 24.56 -6.14
C VAL A 198 -13.35 25.93 -5.54
N THR A 199 -13.22 26.96 -6.38
CA THR A 199 -13.40 28.36 -6.02
C THR A 199 -14.66 28.88 -6.70
N PRO A 200 -15.79 28.99 -5.98
CA PRO A 200 -17.02 29.50 -6.57
C PRO A 200 -17.02 31.04 -6.61
N GLY A 201 -17.93 31.61 -7.41
CA GLY A 201 -18.14 33.06 -7.45
C GLY A 201 -18.69 33.63 -6.14
N SER A 202 -18.77 34.96 -6.04
CA SER A 202 -19.32 35.66 -4.88
C SER A 202 -20.76 35.20 -4.58
N ASN A 203 -21.04 34.83 -3.32
CA ASN A 203 -22.35 34.38 -2.85
C ASN A 203 -22.92 33.14 -3.58
N SER A 204 -22.07 32.34 -4.22
CA SER A 204 -22.50 31.11 -4.89
C SER A 204 -22.65 29.95 -3.89
N SER A 205 -23.82 29.33 -3.89
CA SER A 205 -24.06 27.97 -3.38
C SER A 205 -24.45 27.09 -4.55
N GLY A 206 -24.02 25.83 -4.55
CA GLY A 206 -24.32 24.92 -5.64
C GLY A 206 -23.70 23.56 -5.41
N SER A 207 -23.51 22.83 -6.49
CA SER A 207 -22.92 21.51 -6.48
C SER A 207 -22.02 21.31 -7.70
N VAL A 208 -20.96 20.55 -7.48
CA VAL A 208 -20.08 20.07 -8.54
C VAL A 208 -20.32 18.58 -8.68
N LYS A 209 -20.54 18.14 -9.91
CA LYS A 209 -20.65 16.72 -10.27
C LYS A 209 -19.41 16.35 -11.05
N ALA A 210 -18.74 15.30 -10.59
CA ALA A 210 -17.67 14.66 -11.34
C ALA A 210 -18.17 13.31 -11.87
N THR A 211 -17.73 12.96 -13.08
CA THR A 211 -18.18 11.79 -13.83
C THR A 211 -16.98 11.02 -14.33
N PHE A 212 -16.97 9.70 -14.13
CA PHE A 212 -15.97 8.81 -14.70
C PHE A 212 -16.65 7.87 -15.68
N LEU A 213 -16.34 8.04 -16.97
CA LEU A 213 -17.04 7.42 -18.10
C LEU A 213 -16.08 6.53 -18.88
N ASN A 214 -16.44 5.27 -19.09
CA ASN A 214 -15.81 4.45 -20.13
C ASN A 214 -16.60 4.65 -21.45
N PRO A 215 -16.04 5.33 -22.46
CA PRO A 215 -16.74 5.59 -23.72
C PRO A 215 -16.92 4.32 -24.57
N ASP A 216 -16.13 3.28 -24.33
CA ASP A 216 -16.15 2.03 -25.08
C ASP A 216 -17.26 1.08 -24.57
N SER A 217 -17.54 1.04 -23.26
CA SER A 217 -18.63 0.25 -22.67
C SER A 217 -19.91 1.05 -22.38
N GLY A 218 -19.82 2.38 -22.33
CA GLY A 218 -20.90 3.25 -21.87
C GLY A 218 -21.09 3.28 -20.35
N PHE A 219 -20.24 2.58 -19.58
CA PHE A 219 -20.27 2.61 -18.13
C PHE A 219 -19.97 4.03 -17.62
N GLU A 220 -20.88 4.59 -16.81
CA GLU A 220 -20.74 5.91 -16.22
C GLU A 220 -20.99 5.83 -14.70
N ILE A 221 -20.10 6.42 -13.91
CA ILE A 221 -20.30 6.62 -12.47
C ILE A 221 -20.11 8.08 -12.10
N ASN A 222 -21.01 8.59 -11.28
CA ASN A 222 -21.11 10.00 -10.91
C ASN A 222 -20.92 10.19 -9.40
N SER A 223 -20.26 11.27 -9.01
CA SER A 223 -20.12 11.71 -7.61
C SER A 223 -20.42 13.21 -7.54
N ILE A 224 -21.32 13.60 -6.63
CA ILE A 224 -21.76 14.99 -6.47
C ILE A 224 -21.28 15.49 -5.10
N GLN A 225 -20.69 16.67 -5.08
CA GLN A 225 -20.25 17.35 -3.86
C GLN A 225 -20.88 18.73 -3.79
N LEU A 226 -21.33 19.12 -2.60
CA LEU A 226 -21.93 20.43 -2.36
C LEU A 226 -20.83 21.48 -2.17
N LEU A 227 -21.04 22.63 -2.77
CA LEU A 227 -20.26 23.85 -2.49
C LEU A 227 -20.92 24.58 -1.32
N PRO A 228 -20.24 24.70 -0.15
CA PRO A 228 -20.82 25.36 1.00
C PRO A 228 -21.16 26.83 0.71
N SER A 229 -22.32 27.28 1.17
CA SER A 229 -22.75 28.68 1.09
C SER A 229 -21.75 29.63 1.75
N GLY A 230 -21.54 30.82 1.19
CA GLY A 230 -20.65 31.84 1.75
C GLY A 230 -19.17 31.66 1.40
N SER A 231 -18.85 30.80 0.43
CA SER A 231 -17.50 30.56 -0.08
C SER A 231 -17.04 31.66 -1.06
N SER A 232 -17.18 32.93 -0.70
CA SER A 232 -16.97 34.12 -1.54
C SER A 232 -15.57 34.22 -2.16
N GLY A 233 -15.33 33.53 -3.28
CA GLY A 233 -14.01 33.45 -3.91
C GLY A 233 -12.97 32.66 -3.12
N SER A 234 -13.39 31.88 -2.10
CA SER A 234 -12.49 31.03 -1.31
C SER A 234 -12.53 29.59 -1.82
N GLY A 235 -11.37 29.07 -2.20
CA GLY A 235 -11.21 27.67 -2.63
C GLY A 235 -11.57 26.67 -1.52
N LYS A 236 -12.36 25.66 -1.88
CA LYS A 236 -12.75 24.54 -1.01
C LYS A 236 -12.30 23.22 -1.62
N LEU A 237 -11.72 22.35 -0.79
CA LEU A 237 -11.36 21.00 -1.22
C LEU A 237 -12.61 20.12 -1.24
N LEU A 238 -12.98 19.65 -2.44
CA LEU A 238 -14.00 18.64 -2.66
C LEU A 238 -13.34 17.31 -2.99
N THR A 239 -13.89 16.22 -2.45
CA THR A 239 -13.40 14.86 -2.70
C THR A 239 -14.47 14.03 -3.39
N PHE A 240 -14.10 13.35 -4.47
CA PHE A 240 -14.99 12.49 -5.24
C PHE A 240 -14.41 11.07 -5.28
N TYR A 241 -15.29 10.08 -5.22
CA TYR A 241 -14.93 8.66 -5.30
C TYR A 241 -15.64 7.99 -6.46
N PHE A 242 -14.90 7.16 -7.18
CA PHE A 242 -15.42 6.30 -8.25
C PHE A 242 -14.91 4.88 -8.03
N TYR A 243 -15.75 3.91 -8.38
CA TYR A 243 -15.45 2.48 -8.24
C TYR A 243 -15.56 1.86 -9.62
N THR A 244 -14.52 1.16 -10.05
CA THR A 244 -14.48 0.47 -11.34
C THR A 244 -14.00 -0.96 -11.15
N ILE A 245 -14.38 -1.83 -12.07
CA ILE A 245 -13.94 -3.22 -12.13
C ILE A 245 -13.31 -3.39 -13.50
N ALA A 246 -12.08 -3.87 -13.53
CA ALA A 246 -11.36 -4.04 -14.78
C ALA A 246 -12.03 -5.09 -15.67
N ASP A 247 -12.25 -4.79 -16.94
CA ASP A 247 -12.88 -5.69 -17.91
C ASP A 247 -12.26 -5.52 -19.30
N PRO A 248 -12.61 -6.34 -20.31
CA PRO A 248 -12.06 -6.18 -21.66
C PRO A 248 -12.35 -4.83 -22.32
N ALA A 249 -13.41 -4.13 -21.92
CA ALA A 249 -13.77 -2.81 -22.43
C ALA A 249 -12.97 -1.68 -21.76
N SER A 250 -12.40 -1.89 -20.57
CA SER A 250 -11.49 -0.93 -19.94
C SER A 250 -10.01 -1.22 -20.20
N LEU A 251 -9.63 -2.49 -20.36
CA LEU A 251 -8.23 -2.91 -20.43
C LEU A 251 -7.62 -2.91 -21.83
N ALA A 252 -8.41 -3.08 -22.90
CA ALA A 252 -7.83 -3.19 -24.24
C ALA A 252 -7.01 -1.93 -24.64
N PRO A 253 -6.01 -2.05 -25.52
CA PRO A 253 -5.16 -0.92 -25.90
C PRO A 253 -5.96 0.31 -26.36
N GLY A 254 -5.63 1.49 -25.83
CA GLY A 254 -6.33 2.74 -26.13
C GLY A 254 -7.71 2.89 -25.47
N ARG A 255 -8.13 1.93 -24.63
CA ARG A 255 -9.33 2.02 -23.80
C ARG A 255 -9.01 2.51 -22.39
N GLY A 256 -10.07 2.86 -21.68
CA GLY A 256 -10.00 3.43 -20.35
C GLY A 256 -11.17 4.39 -20.11
N TYR A 257 -11.01 5.26 -19.12
CA TYR A 257 -12.08 6.12 -18.64
C TYR A 257 -11.74 7.59 -18.82
N GLN A 258 -12.69 8.40 -19.22
CA GLN A 258 -12.57 9.85 -19.26
C GLN A 258 -13.19 10.44 -18.00
N LEU A 259 -12.47 11.37 -17.39
CA LEU A 259 -12.90 12.08 -16.19
C LEU A 259 -13.49 13.43 -16.60
N PHE A 260 -14.74 13.69 -16.23
CA PHE A 260 -15.43 14.95 -16.49
C PHE A 260 -15.85 15.63 -15.19
N VAL A 261 -16.10 16.94 -15.31
CA VAL A 261 -16.68 17.75 -14.26
C VAL A 261 -17.68 18.74 -14.85
N GLU A 262 -18.75 18.99 -14.12
CA GLU A 262 -19.79 19.98 -14.42
C GLU A 262 -20.32 20.60 -13.11
N SER A 263 -20.88 21.80 -13.19
CA SER A 263 -21.37 22.55 -12.03
C SER A 263 -22.71 23.21 -12.35
N ASP A 264 -23.58 23.33 -11.34
CA ASP A 264 -24.83 24.09 -11.40
C ASP A 264 -24.63 25.58 -11.02
N THR A 265 -23.39 25.96 -10.73
CA THR A 265 -22.97 27.34 -10.44
C THR A 265 -21.64 27.67 -11.12
N GLY A 266 -21.40 28.96 -11.37
CA GLY A 266 -20.09 29.43 -11.83
C GLY A 266 -18.98 29.15 -10.80
N CYS A 267 -17.96 28.39 -11.18
CA CYS A 267 -16.80 28.12 -10.32
C CYS A 267 -15.54 27.77 -11.13
N ASN A 268 -14.38 28.10 -10.57
CA ASN A 268 -13.11 27.57 -11.04
C ASN A 268 -12.77 26.28 -10.27
N VAL A 269 -12.36 25.25 -10.99
CA VAL A 269 -11.94 23.95 -10.43
C VAL A 269 -10.48 23.74 -10.75
N THR A 270 -9.64 23.55 -9.75
CA THR A 270 -8.25 23.10 -9.89
C THR A 270 -8.10 21.71 -9.30
N VAL A 271 -7.57 20.76 -10.06
CA VAL A 271 -7.36 19.40 -9.57
C VAL A 271 -6.10 19.33 -8.71
N GLU A 272 -6.25 18.89 -7.47
CA GLU A 272 -5.16 18.76 -6.50
C GLU A 272 -4.46 17.41 -6.60
N SER A 273 -5.23 16.34 -6.78
CA SER A 273 -4.69 15.02 -7.12
C SER A 273 -5.77 14.09 -7.66
N PHE A 274 -5.33 13.11 -8.44
CA PHE A 274 -6.15 11.95 -8.81
C PHE A 274 -5.41 10.68 -8.44
N THR A 275 -6.05 9.83 -7.63
CA THR A 275 -5.43 8.63 -7.06
C THR A 275 -6.18 7.39 -7.53
N ARG A 276 -5.47 6.39 -8.07
CA ARG A 276 -5.99 5.03 -8.25
C ARG A 276 -5.54 4.17 -7.08
N VAL A 277 -6.47 3.43 -6.48
CA VAL A 277 -6.20 2.39 -5.49
C VAL A 277 -6.67 1.07 -6.08
N SER A 278 -5.72 0.22 -6.44
CA SER A 278 -5.94 -1.15 -6.91
C SER A 278 -6.01 -2.06 -5.70
N LEU A 279 -7.13 -2.75 -5.53
CA LEU A 279 -7.38 -3.66 -4.41
C LEU A 279 -7.99 -4.96 -4.95
N PHE A 280 -7.82 -6.03 -4.20
CA PHE A 280 -8.48 -7.32 -4.41
C PHE A 280 -8.19 -7.89 -5.80
N LYS A 281 -7.23 -8.80 -5.89
CA LYS A 281 -7.17 -9.88 -6.87
C LYS A 281 -5.91 -10.71 -6.59
N ASP A 282 -6.01 -11.47 -5.51
CA ASP A 282 -5.07 -12.54 -5.16
C ASP A 282 -5.34 -13.75 -6.07
#